data_AF-A0A212C5E3-F1
#
_entry.id   AF-A0A212C5E3-F1
#
_cell.length_a   1.000
_cell.length_b   1.000
_cell.length_c   1.000
_cell.angle_alpha   90.00
_cell.angle_beta   90.00
_cell.angle_gamma   90.00
#
_symmetry.space_group_name_H-M   'P 1'
#
loop_
_entity.id
_entity.type
_entity.pdbx_description
1 polymer ?
#
loop_
_entity_poly.entity_id
_entity_poly.type
_entity_poly.pdbx_seq_one_letter_code
_entity_poly.pdbx_strand_id
1 'polypeptide(L)'
;MENLFLYVISTLELMVAEDYMIVYLNGATPRRKMPGLGWMKKCYQMIDRRLRKNLKSFIIVHPSWFIRTILAVTRPFISSKFSSKIKYVSSLSELSGLIPMDCIHIPESIIKLDEDLREASEAAKTSCLYNDPEMSSMEKDINLKLKEKP
;
A
#
# COMPACT_ATOMS: atom_id res chain seq x y z
N MET A 1 16.00 -3.45 -13.58
CA MET A 1 15.84 -3.26 -12.13
C MET A 1 17.14 -2.86 -11.46
N GLU A 2 18.30 -3.43 -11.85
CA GLU A 2 19.60 -3.07 -11.27
C GLU A 2 19.95 -1.58 -11.44
N ASN A 3 19.74 -1.01 -12.63
CA ASN A 3 19.97 0.42 -12.87
C ASN A 3 19.10 1.32 -11.99
N LEU A 4 17.85 0.93 -11.71
CA LEU A 4 16.97 1.67 -10.80
C LEU A 4 17.49 1.60 -9.36
N PHE A 5 17.94 0.43 -8.93
CA PHE A 5 18.53 0.27 -7.60
C PHE A 5 19.80 1.12 -7.45
N LEU A 6 20.71 1.08 -8.42
CA LEU A 6 21.92 1.90 -8.40
C LEU A 6 21.59 3.39 -8.39
N TYR A 7 20.65 3.84 -9.23
CA TYR A 7 20.17 5.22 -9.22
C TYR A 7 19.66 5.66 -7.84
N VAL A 8 18.82 4.82 -7.20
CA VAL A 8 18.30 5.11 -5.86
C VAL A 8 19.44 5.18 -4.85
N ILE A 9 20.38 4.24 -4.85
CA ILE A 9 21.52 4.26 -3.92
C ILE A 9 22.40 5.49 -4.13
N SER A 10 22.76 5.82 -5.38
CA SER A 10 23.56 7.01 -5.69
C SER A 10 22.86 8.30 -5.27
N THR A 11 21.53 8.36 -5.38
CA THR A 11 20.75 9.51 -4.90
C THR A 11 20.75 9.59 -3.37
N LEU A 12 20.56 8.46 -2.69
CA LEU A 12 20.55 8.38 -1.23
C LEU A 12 21.93 8.65 -0.61
N GLU A 13 23.01 8.33 -1.30
CA GLU A 13 24.38 8.65 -0.89
C GLU A 13 24.59 10.16 -0.73
N LEU A 14 23.92 10.98 -1.55
CA LEU A 14 23.95 12.46 -1.40
C LEU A 14 23.20 12.94 -0.15
N MET A 15 22.21 12.18 0.30
CA MET A 15 21.37 12.50 1.47
C MET A 15 21.86 11.83 2.76
N VAL A 16 22.95 11.05 2.71
CA VAL A 16 23.40 10.20 3.82
C VAL A 16 23.82 10.97 5.07
N ALA A 17 24.02 12.28 4.99
CA ALA A 17 24.35 13.11 6.17
C ALA A 17 23.14 13.37 7.07
N GLU A 18 21.93 13.21 6.55
CA GLU A 18 20.69 13.58 7.24
C GLU A 18 19.72 12.40 7.33
N ASP A 19 18.81 12.49 8.30
CA ASP A 19 17.72 11.54 8.43
C ASP A 19 16.70 11.74 7.31
N TYR A 20 16.30 10.66 6.65
CA TYR A 20 15.39 10.72 5.51
C TYR A 20 14.27 9.68 5.57
N MET A 21 13.21 9.90 4.80
CA MET A 21 12.10 8.96 4.64
C MET A 21 12.01 8.56 3.17
N ILE A 22 11.72 7.29 2.90
CA ILE A 22 11.45 6.82 1.53
C ILE A 22 9.96 6.54 1.41
N VAL A 23 9.33 7.09 0.39
CA VAL A 23 7.96 6.77 -0.03
C VAL A 23 8.03 5.94 -1.30
N TYR A 24 7.58 4.69 -1.24
CA TYR A 24 7.44 3.80 -2.39
C TYR A 24 5.99 3.74 -2.83
N LEU A 25 5.70 4.44 -3.92
CA LEU A 25 4.39 4.45 -4.56
C LEU A 25 4.23 3.17 -5.38
N ASN A 26 3.52 2.20 -4.81
CA ASN A 26 3.21 0.96 -5.50
C ASN A 26 1.90 1.09 -6.29
N GLY A 27 1.66 0.16 -7.21
CA GLY A 27 0.33 -0.04 -7.80
C GLY A 27 0.21 0.24 -9.29
N ALA A 28 1.06 1.09 -9.87
CA ALA A 28 1.14 1.26 -11.33
C ALA A 28 2.13 0.30 -12.02
N THR A 29 2.76 -0.62 -11.27
CA THR A 29 3.80 -1.51 -11.80
C THR A 29 3.27 -2.92 -12.06
N PRO A 30 3.27 -3.41 -13.31
CA PRO A 30 2.90 -4.79 -13.62
C PRO A 30 3.79 -5.81 -12.91
N ARG A 31 3.21 -6.93 -12.47
CA ARG A 31 3.92 -7.98 -11.70
C ARG A 31 5.19 -8.50 -12.38
N ARG A 32 5.22 -8.57 -13.71
CA ARG A 32 6.42 -8.98 -14.49
C ARG A 32 7.62 -8.05 -14.32
N LYS A 33 7.40 -6.80 -13.88
CA LYS A 33 8.44 -5.79 -13.63
C LYS A 33 8.81 -5.70 -12.15
N MET A 34 8.12 -6.43 -11.27
CA MET A 34 8.42 -6.43 -9.84
C MET A 34 9.64 -7.30 -9.54
N PRO A 35 10.49 -6.89 -8.58
CA PRO A 35 11.65 -7.68 -8.20
C PRO A 35 11.26 -8.97 -7.48
N GLY A 36 12.00 -10.06 -7.72
CA GLY A 36 11.83 -11.32 -7.02
C GLY A 36 12.51 -11.35 -5.64
N LEU A 37 12.29 -12.44 -4.90
CA LEU A 37 12.85 -12.65 -3.54
C LEU A 37 14.39 -12.53 -3.50
N GLY A 38 15.09 -13.20 -4.43
CA GLY A 38 16.55 -13.17 -4.49
C GLY A 38 17.11 -11.79 -4.77
N TRP A 39 16.42 -11.02 -5.61
CA TRP A 39 16.77 -9.62 -5.87
C TRP A 39 16.54 -8.77 -4.63
N MET A 40 15.43 -8.94 -3.91
CA MET A 40 15.13 -8.18 -2.69
C MET A 40 16.19 -8.41 -1.60
N LYS A 41 16.62 -9.66 -1.41
CA LYS A 41 17.70 -10.01 -0.48
C LYS A 41 19.02 -9.34 -0.88
N LYS A 42 19.44 -9.48 -2.14
CA LYS A 42 20.67 -8.88 -2.66
C LYS A 42 20.64 -7.36 -2.57
N CYS A 43 19.53 -6.75 -2.96
CA CYS A 43 19.25 -5.32 -2.85
C CYS A 43 19.51 -4.85 -1.41
N TYR A 44 18.88 -5.44 -0.40
CA TYR A 44 19.12 -5.08 1.00
C TYR A 44 20.58 -5.24 1.44
N GLN A 45 21.29 -6.27 0.96
CA GLN A 45 22.70 -6.50 1.27
C GLN A 45 23.63 -5.47 0.63
N MET A 46 23.27 -4.95 -0.54
CA MET A 46 24.02 -3.91 -1.24
C MET A 46 23.82 -2.51 -0.64
N ILE A 47 22.77 -2.29 0.16
CA ILE A 47 22.54 -1.01 0.84
C ILE A 47 23.59 -0.84 1.95
N ASP A 48 24.41 0.21 1.84
CA ASP A 48 25.40 0.53 2.86
C ASP A 48 24.75 0.75 4.24
N ARG A 49 25.49 0.45 5.29
CA ARG A 49 25.05 0.56 6.69
C ARG A 49 24.59 1.97 7.03
N ARG A 50 25.21 3.00 6.47
CA ARG A 50 24.89 4.42 6.76
C ARG A 50 23.50 4.78 6.27
N LEU A 51 23.18 4.43 5.02
CA LEU A 51 21.85 4.61 4.42
C LEU A 51 20.76 3.94 5.27
N ARG A 52 20.99 2.68 5.68
CA ARG A 52 20.03 1.94 6.54
C ARG A 52 19.83 2.58 7.91
N LYS A 53 20.82 3.29 8.45
CA LYS A 53 20.71 3.94 9.76
C LYS A 53 19.87 5.21 9.68
N ASN A 54 20.15 6.08 8.73
CA ASN A 54 19.54 7.41 8.62
C ASN A 54 18.14 7.38 7.99
N LEU A 55 17.75 6.27 7.37
CA LEU A 55 16.36 6.02 7.02
C LEU A 55 15.46 6.02 8.27
N LYS A 56 14.56 6.99 8.43
CA LYS A 56 13.57 7.04 9.52
C LYS A 56 12.38 6.11 9.28
N SER A 57 11.84 6.14 8.06
CA SER A 57 10.71 5.30 7.68
C SER A 57 10.75 4.95 6.20
N PHE A 58 10.29 3.75 5.88
CA PHE A 58 10.05 3.28 4.52
C PHE A 58 8.55 3.04 4.34
N ILE A 59 7.86 4.00 3.74
CA ILE A 59 6.41 3.97 3.58
C ILE A 59 6.09 3.38 2.21
N ILE A 60 5.28 2.33 2.19
CA ILE A 60 4.81 1.67 0.96
C ILE A 60 3.33 2.01 0.80
N VAL A 61 3.03 2.78 -0.24
CA VAL A 61 1.68 3.24 -0.59
C VAL A 61 1.05 2.25 -1.55
N HIS A 62 -0.22 1.90 -1.32
CA HIS A 62 -0.96 0.87 -2.08
C HIS A 62 -0.20 -0.48 -2.19
N PRO A 63 0.21 -1.08 -1.06
CA PRO A 63 0.96 -2.34 -1.10
C PRO A 63 0.13 -3.44 -1.77
N SER A 64 0.67 -4.03 -2.83
CA SER A 64 0.10 -5.25 -3.42
C SER A 64 0.28 -6.46 -2.49
N TRP A 65 -0.55 -7.49 -2.68
CA TRP A 65 -0.37 -8.75 -1.96
C TRP A 65 1.03 -9.34 -2.19
N PHE A 66 1.56 -9.20 -3.41
CA PHE A 66 2.88 -9.67 -3.78
C PHE A 66 4.01 -9.01 -2.95
N ILE A 67 4.01 -7.68 -2.82
CA ILE A 67 5.07 -6.98 -2.06
C ILE A 67 4.98 -7.33 -0.57
N ARG A 68 3.77 -7.45 -0.02
CA ARG A 68 3.56 -7.89 1.36
C ARG A 68 4.15 -9.28 1.60
N THR A 69 3.89 -10.22 0.71
CA THR A 69 4.42 -11.60 0.79
C THR A 69 5.94 -11.61 0.67
N ILE A 70 6.51 -10.88 -0.30
CA ILE A 70 7.97 -10.81 -0.46
C ILE A 70 8.63 -10.25 0.80
N LEU A 71 8.10 -9.15 1.36
CA LEU A 71 8.66 -8.53 2.56
C LEU A 71 8.51 -9.44 3.78
N ALA A 72 7.40 -10.18 3.90
CA ALA A 72 7.21 -11.17 4.96
C ALA A 72 8.23 -12.32 4.86
N VAL A 73 8.43 -12.89 3.67
CA VAL A 73 9.36 -14.00 3.42
C VAL A 73 10.82 -13.56 3.56
N THR A 74 11.15 -12.34 3.18
CA THR A 74 12.52 -11.80 3.28
C THR A 74 12.86 -11.26 4.67
N ARG A 75 11.86 -11.08 5.55
CA ARG A 75 12.02 -10.56 6.92
C ARG A 75 13.15 -11.24 7.74
N PRO A 76 13.37 -12.58 7.70
CA PRO A 76 14.45 -13.21 8.45
C PRO A 76 15.86 -12.75 8.05
N PHE A 77 16.02 -12.22 6.84
CA PHE A 77 17.31 -11.74 6.32
C PHE A 77 17.51 -10.23 6.49
N ILE A 78 16.46 -9.53 6.93
CA ILE A 78 16.44 -8.09 7.15
C ILE A 78 16.56 -7.84 8.65
N SER A 79 17.32 -6.82 9.06
CA SER A 79 17.44 -6.50 10.48
C SER A 79 16.08 -6.15 11.07
N SER A 80 15.83 -6.53 12.33
CA SER A 80 14.59 -6.17 13.04
C SER A 80 14.38 -4.65 13.06
N LYS A 81 15.45 -3.89 13.29
CA LYS A 81 15.46 -2.42 13.25
C LYS A 81 15.07 -1.82 11.90
N PHE A 82 15.40 -2.48 10.79
CA PHE A 82 14.98 -2.01 9.47
C PHE A 82 13.53 -2.40 9.21
N SER A 83 13.15 -3.63 9.56
CA SER A 83 11.77 -4.11 9.40
C SER A 83 10.77 -3.23 10.16
N SER A 84 11.15 -2.69 11.33
CA SER A 84 10.30 -1.76 12.10
C SER A 84 10.13 -0.38 11.45
N LYS A 85 10.94 -0.04 10.44
CA LYS A 85 10.83 1.22 9.69
C LYS A 85 9.81 1.12 8.56
N ILE A 86 9.44 -0.11 8.15
CA ILE A 86 8.52 -0.36 7.04
C ILE A 86 7.08 -0.09 7.51
N LYS A 87 6.41 0.82 6.82
CA LYS A 87 4.99 1.16 7.04
C LYS A 87 4.21 0.90 5.76
N TYR A 88 3.01 0.35 5.91
CA TYR A 88 2.09 0.14 4.80
C TYR A 88 0.96 1.14 4.92
N VAL A 89 0.69 1.89 3.84
CA VAL A 89 -0.46 2.78 3.77
C VAL A 89 -1.32 2.42 2.56
N SER A 90 -2.62 2.41 2.78
CA SER A 90 -3.62 1.92 1.83
C SER A 90 -4.15 3.00 0.89
N SER A 91 -3.99 4.28 1.26
CA SER A 91 -4.45 5.44 0.49
C SER A 91 -3.49 6.64 0.59
N LEU A 92 -3.62 7.58 -0.33
CA LEU A 92 -2.94 8.88 -0.27
C LEU A 92 -3.43 9.75 0.90
N SER A 93 -4.69 9.58 1.33
CA SER A 93 -5.19 10.22 2.54
C SER A 93 -4.45 9.75 3.79
N GLU A 94 -4.18 8.44 3.91
CA GLU A 94 -3.40 7.90 5.01
C GLU A 94 -1.94 8.39 4.96
N LEU A 95 -1.37 8.54 3.75
CA LEU A 95 -0.04 9.12 3.56
C LEU A 95 0.04 10.58 4.05
N SER A 96 -0.97 11.40 3.75
CA SER A 96 -1.02 12.80 4.18
C SER A 96 -1.05 12.99 5.71
N GLY A 97 -1.51 11.98 6.45
CA GLY A 97 -1.45 11.97 7.92
C GLY A 97 -0.05 11.68 8.47
N LEU A 98 0.88 11.17 7.64
CA LEU A 98 2.23 10.80 8.05
C LEU A 98 3.28 11.82 7.65
N ILE A 99 3.10 12.50 6.52
CA ILE A 99 4.08 13.43 5.94
C ILE A 99 3.38 14.59 5.22
N PRO A 100 3.99 15.80 5.20
CA PRO A 100 3.48 16.92 4.42
C PRO A 100 3.48 16.58 2.92
N MET A 101 2.33 16.78 2.27
CA MET A 101 2.17 16.45 0.85
C MET A 101 2.82 17.47 -0.09
N ASP A 102 3.10 18.70 0.39
CA ASP A 102 3.73 19.77 -0.39
C ASP A 102 5.14 19.42 -0.87
N CYS A 103 5.82 18.52 -0.16
CA CYS A 103 7.19 18.10 -0.45
C CYS A 103 7.24 16.89 -1.41
N ILE A 104 6.10 16.38 -1.88
CA ILE A 104 6.01 15.08 -2.56
C ILE A 104 5.32 15.25 -3.91
N HIS A 105 6.03 14.89 -4.97
CA HIS A 105 5.44 14.81 -6.29
C HIS A 105 4.78 13.43 -6.49
N ILE A 106 3.45 13.39 -6.44
CA ILE A 106 2.66 12.17 -6.71
C ILE A 106 2.34 12.11 -8.22
N PRO A 107 2.75 11.05 -8.94
CA PRO A 107 2.38 10.88 -10.34
C PRO A 107 0.87 10.69 -10.54
N GLU A 108 0.32 11.22 -11.64
CA GLU A 108 -1.12 11.10 -11.98
C GLU A 108 -1.62 9.65 -11.99
N SER A 109 -0.78 8.70 -12.42
CA SER A 109 -1.14 7.28 -12.44
C SER A 109 -1.41 6.69 -11.06
N ILE A 110 -0.82 7.25 -10.01
CA ILE A 110 -1.04 6.84 -8.62
C ILE A 110 -2.29 7.53 -8.06
N ILE A 111 -2.54 8.79 -8.42
CA ILE A 111 -3.76 9.51 -8.04
C ILE A 111 -4.99 8.77 -8.57
N LYS A 112 -4.98 8.44 -9.87
CA LYS A 112 -6.07 7.67 -10.48
C LYS A 112 -6.27 6.31 -9.80
N LEU A 113 -5.17 5.62 -9.46
CA LEU A 113 -5.27 4.35 -8.76
C LEU A 113 -5.90 4.48 -7.36
N ASP A 114 -5.57 5.53 -6.62
CA ASP A 114 -6.16 5.81 -5.30
C ASP A 114 -7.68 6.01 -5.42
N GLU A 115 -8.12 6.75 -6.45
CA GLU A 115 -9.54 6.94 -6.78
C GLU A 115 -10.23 5.62 -7.12
N ASP A 116 -9.68 4.83 -8.06
CA ASP A 116 -10.21 3.54 -8.48
C ASP A 116 -10.37 2.57 -7.28
N LEU A 117 -9.37 2.54 -6.39
CA LEU A 117 -9.40 1.70 -5.19
C LEU A 117 -10.44 2.18 -4.16
N ARG A 118 -10.61 3.50 -4.03
CA ARG A 118 -11.62 4.09 -3.14
C ARG A 118 -13.03 3.74 -3.62
N GLU A 119 -13.32 3.94 -4.90
CA GLU A 119 -14.60 3.59 -5.53
C GLU A 119 -14.92 2.10 -5.39
N ALA A 120 -13.95 1.22 -5.67
CA ALA A 120 -14.13 -0.21 -5.49
C ALA A 120 -14.44 -0.58 -4.02
N SER A 121 -13.82 0.10 -3.06
CA SER A 121 -14.09 -0.12 -1.64
C SER A 121 -15.48 0.36 -1.22
N GLU A 122 -15.97 1.44 -1.81
CA GLU A 122 -17.29 2.00 -1.55
C GLU A 122 -18.38 1.13 -2.17
N ALA A 123 -18.21 0.70 -3.42
CA ALA A 123 -19.11 -0.23 -4.08
C ALA A 123 -19.25 -1.54 -3.32
N ALA A 124 -18.13 -2.07 -2.79
CA ALA A 124 -18.16 -3.26 -1.95
C ALA A 124 -18.98 -3.01 -0.67
N LYS A 125 -18.76 -1.92 0.05
CA LYS A 125 -19.52 -1.57 1.27
C LYS A 125 -21.02 -1.43 1.00
N THR A 126 -21.39 -0.74 -0.08
CA THR A 126 -22.79 -0.58 -0.48
C THR A 126 -23.41 -1.94 -0.80
N SER A 127 -22.71 -2.81 -1.51
CA SER A 127 -23.21 -4.18 -1.77
C SER A 127 -23.42 -5.00 -0.49
N CYS A 128 -22.60 -4.80 0.54
CA CYS A 128 -22.77 -5.50 1.82
C CYS A 128 -23.97 -4.96 2.62
N LEU A 129 -24.18 -3.64 2.62
CA LEU A 129 -25.29 -2.98 3.33
C LEU A 129 -26.67 -3.32 2.73
N TYR A 130 -26.74 -3.59 1.42
CA TYR A 130 -27.99 -4.03 0.78
C TYR A 130 -28.32 -5.51 1.01
N ASN A 131 -27.42 -6.31 1.57
CA ASN A 131 -27.63 -7.74 1.85
C ASN A 131 -28.02 -8.02 3.31
N ASP A 132 -28.36 -7.02 4.11
CA ASP A 132 -28.86 -7.24 5.49
C ASP A 132 -30.29 -7.83 5.47
N PRO A 133 -30.57 -8.95 6.18
CA PRO A 133 -31.85 -9.67 6.11
C PRO A 133 -33.04 -8.94 6.77
N GLU A 134 -32.84 -7.77 7.39
CA GLU A 134 -33.91 -7.03 8.08
C GLU A 134 -34.95 -6.39 7.13
N MET A 135 -34.68 -6.30 5.83
CA MET A 135 -35.67 -5.83 4.85
C MET A 135 -36.45 -6.98 4.18
N SER A 136 -36.19 -8.24 4.51
CA SER A 136 -37.02 -9.37 4.04
C SER A 136 -38.28 -9.56 4.90
N SER A 137 -38.28 -9.08 6.14
CA SER A 137 -39.43 -9.18 7.07
C SER A 137 -40.54 -8.19 6.70
N MET A 138 -40.21 -6.95 6.31
CA MET A 138 -41.22 -5.96 5.94
C MET A 138 -41.95 -6.29 4.61
N GLU A 139 -41.27 -6.89 3.63
CA GLU A 139 -41.92 -7.32 2.39
C GLU A 139 -42.85 -8.53 2.58
N LYS A 140 -42.55 -9.43 3.52
CA LYS A 140 -43.41 -10.58 3.84
C LYS A 140 -44.70 -10.16 4.56
N ASP A 141 -44.62 -9.19 5.48
CA ASP A 141 -45.81 -8.71 6.20
C ASP A 141 -46.78 -7.94 5.30
N ILE A 142 -46.26 -7.21 4.30
CA ILE A 142 -47.09 -6.53 3.29
C ILE A 142 -47.80 -7.55 2.39
N ASN A 143 -47.09 -8.60 1.96
CA ASN A 143 -47.66 -9.64 1.08
C ASN A 143 -48.71 -10.50 1.79
N LEU A 144 -48.56 -10.77 3.09
CA LEU A 144 -49.59 -11.48 3.87
C LEU A 144 -50.85 -10.62 4.08
N LYS A 145 -50.72 -9.31 4.35
CA LYS A 145 -51.88 -8.41 4.49
C LYS A 145 -52.67 -8.17 3.21
N LEU A 146 -52.09 -8.43 2.03
CA LEU A 146 -52.79 -8.36 0.75
C LEU A 146 -53.56 -9.63 0.40
N LYS A 147 -53.33 -10.73 1.14
CA LYS A 147 -54.00 -12.02 0.90
C LYS A 147 -55.17 -12.30 1.85
N GLU A 148 -55.37 -11.45 2.87
CA GLU A 148 -56.50 -11.47 3.80
C GLU A 148 -57.41 -10.24 3.64
N LYS A 149 -57.93 -10.01 2.44
CA LYS A 149 -59.20 -9.27 2.30
C LYS A 149 -60.18 -10.15 1.53
N PRO A 150 -61.39 -10.37 2.08
CA PRO A 150 -62.36 -11.34 1.58
C PRO A 150 -62.94 -10.95 0.22
#